data_AF-A0A7W5AGS1-F1
#
_entry.id   AF-A0A7W5AGS1-F1
#
_cell.length_a   1.000
_cell.length_b   1.000
_cell.length_c   1.000
_cell.angle_alpha   90.00
_cell.angle_beta   90.00
_cell.angle_gamma   90.00
#
_symmetry.space_group_name_H-M   'P 1'
#
loop_
_entity.id
_entity.type
_entity.pdbx_description
1 polymer ?
#
loop_
_entity_poly.entity_id
_entity_poly.type
_entity_poly.pdbx_seq_one_letter_code
_entity_poly.pdbx_strand_id
1 'polypeptide(L)'
;MTAAKPNHLRARRLLLDHLDIHPGRTVGDDLDPLEAGIVGDTDHAAGGDSYHLGKSQIRARGGRDRYSVDESPRDRSGLDDHASAMDIGFFRLKTPRGTFDLYDFNAWLIPLCKAGDPDTRDLREVIYSPDGRTVRRWDRLGRRTTGDDSHRTHTHLSEHRDADGHRMVRLATRWLRHIQLLPEEDTMTKAEFLAMLKDKDVRAALAGAMLQTDGLIPAPPGNKNPDGTANTHWSLASYAQWTYRHLIDARTAITTLATRDQVDEVALAGALAPMLAAALPGDRDDLTPAELQQAIVGALRELAGSS
;
A
#
# COMPACT_ATOMS: atom_id res chain seq x y z
N MET A 1 13.07 -3.65 36.81
CA MET A 1 11.60 -3.65 36.93
C MET A 1 11.07 -3.21 35.58
N THR A 2 10.13 -3.95 35.00
CA THR A 2 9.54 -3.56 33.71
C THR A 2 8.65 -2.32 33.85
N ALA A 3 8.75 -1.40 32.90
CA ALA A 3 7.91 -0.21 32.81
C ALA A 3 6.94 -0.29 31.61
N ALA A 4 5.84 0.45 31.66
CA ALA A 4 4.97 0.64 30.49
C ALA A 4 5.47 1.81 29.64
N LYS A 5 5.42 1.69 28.31
CA LYS A 5 5.71 2.83 27.41
C LYS A 5 4.62 3.91 27.56
N PRO A 6 4.96 5.21 27.44
CA PRO A 6 3.98 6.29 27.58
C PRO A 6 2.76 6.17 26.67
N ASN A 7 2.93 5.74 25.42
CA ASN A 7 1.79 5.59 24.51
C ASN A 7 0.95 4.33 24.81
N HIS A 8 1.52 3.27 25.39
CA HIS A 8 0.73 2.14 25.89
C HIS A 8 -0.16 2.60 27.05
N LEU A 9 0.37 3.40 27.97
CA LEU A 9 -0.42 4.02 29.04
C LEU A 9 -1.53 4.91 28.51
N ARG A 10 -1.27 5.68 27.44
CA ARG A 10 -2.29 6.51 26.76
C ARG A 10 -3.37 5.66 26.10
N ALA A 11 -3.00 4.58 25.39
CA ALA A 11 -3.96 3.67 24.77
C ALA A 11 -4.84 3.00 25.83
N ARG A 12 -4.24 2.50 26.92
CA ARG A 12 -4.95 1.95 28.08
C ARG A 12 -5.90 2.96 28.70
N ARG A 13 -5.42 4.19 28.96
CA ARG A 13 -6.25 5.27 29.50
C ARG A 13 -7.48 5.51 28.62
N LEU A 14 -7.26 5.61 27.31
CA LEU A 14 -8.32 5.85 26.35
C LEU A 14 -9.36 4.71 26.33
N LEU A 15 -8.92 3.46 26.36
CA LEU A 15 -9.85 2.32 26.43
C LEU A 15 -10.65 2.35 27.74
N LEU A 16 -10.00 2.54 28.89
CA LEU A 16 -10.69 2.58 30.18
C LEU A 16 -11.66 3.76 30.28
N ASP A 17 -11.29 4.95 29.82
CA ASP A 17 -12.17 6.13 29.88
C ASP A 17 -13.50 5.92 29.09
N HIS A 18 -13.58 4.92 28.21
CA HIS A 18 -14.77 4.64 27.39
C HIS A 18 -15.38 3.24 27.56
N LEU A 19 -14.61 2.26 28.02
CA LEU A 19 -15.01 0.87 28.13
C LEU A 19 -15.13 0.39 29.58
N ASP A 20 -14.67 1.18 30.57
CA ASP A 20 -14.94 1.03 32.02
C ASP A 20 -16.24 1.80 32.36
N ILE A 21 -17.39 1.15 32.14
CA ILE A 21 -18.74 1.70 32.36
C ILE A 21 -19.19 1.59 33.82
N HIS A 22 -18.50 0.81 34.66
CA HIS A 22 -18.75 0.70 36.09
C HIS A 22 -17.50 0.97 36.96
N PRO A 23 -16.92 2.19 36.93
CA PRO A 23 -15.69 2.48 37.65
C PRO A 23 -15.75 2.13 39.13
N GLY A 24 -14.81 1.28 39.56
CA GLY A 24 -14.70 0.82 40.95
C GLY A 24 -15.57 -0.40 41.29
N ARG A 25 -16.20 -1.05 40.30
CA ARG A 25 -16.96 -2.29 40.47
C ARG A 25 -16.57 -3.31 39.40
N THR A 26 -16.00 -4.44 39.81
CA THR A 26 -15.79 -5.57 38.91
C THR A 26 -17.10 -6.21 38.50
N VAL A 27 -17.42 -6.12 37.22
CA VAL A 27 -18.57 -6.79 36.59
C VAL A 27 -18.13 -7.46 35.29
N GLY A 28 -18.79 -8.55 34.90
CA GLY A 28 -18.32 -9.39 33.79
C GLY A 28 -18.59 -8.84 32.38
N ASP A 29 -19.13 -7.64 32.25
CA ASP A 29 -19.43 -6.97 30.98
C ASP A 29 -18.72 -5.61 30.84
N ASP A 30 -17.68 -5.38 31.63
CA ASP A 30 -16.98 -4.10 31.74
C ASP A 30 -15.45 -4.28 31.67
N LEU A 31 -14.72 -3.34 31.06
CA LEU A 31 -13.26 -3.44 30.97
C LEU A 31 -12.60 -2.90 32.25
N ASP A 32 -12.27 -3.79 33.18
CA ASP A 32 -11.65 -3.39 34.44
C ASP A 32 -10.18 -2.95 34.25
N PRO A 33 -9.65 -2.03 35.10
CA PRO A 33 -8.26 -1.59 35.04
C PRO A 33 -7.23 -2.73 35.09
N LEU A 34 -7.53 -3.84 35.78
CA LEU A 34 -6.64 -5.01 35.87
C LEU A 34 -6.65 -5.86 34.59
N GLU A 35 -7.71 -5.77 33.79
CA GLU A 35 -7.87 -6.53 32.57
C GLU A 35 -7.33 -5.79 31.34
N ALA A 36 -7.05 -4.48 31.48
CA ALA A 36 -6.25 -3.69 30.56
C ALA A 36 -4.75 -3.72 30.94
N GLY A 37 -4.13 -4.89 30.81
CA GLY A 37 -2.74 -5.17 31.23
C GLY A 37 -1.68 -4.60 30.28
N ILE A 38 -0.52 -4.18 30.80
CA ILE A 38 0.64 -3.77 29.97
C ILE A 38 1.91 -4.43 30.50
N VAL A 39 2.16 -4.30 31.81
CA VAL A 39 3.31 -4.93 32.46
C VAL A 39 2.92 -6.31 32.97
N GLY A 40 3.79 -7.29 32.74
CA GLY A 40 3.54 -8.68 33.11
C GLY A 40 3.54 -8.88 34.62
N ASP A 41 2.72 -9.82 35.05
CA ASP A 41 2.64 -10.30 36.42
C ASP A 41 3.83 -11.22 36.81
N THR A 42 3.71 -11.85 37.98
CA THR A 42 4.68 -12.83 38.46
C THR A 42 4.81 -14.04 37.56
N ASP A 43 3.75 -14.45 36.85
CA ASP A 43 3.79 -15.62 35.97
C ASP A 43 4.56 -15.32 34.69
N HIS A 44 4.36 -14.13 34.12
CA HIS A 44 5.24 -13.60 33.07
C HIS A 44 6.68 -13.57 33.54
N ALA A 45 6.94 -12.97 34.71
CA ALA A 45 8.28 -12.87 35.27
C ALA A 45 8.91 -14.23 35.57
N ALA A 46 8.13 -15.25 35.91
CA ALA A 46 8.55 -16.64 36.12
C ALA A 46 8.86 -17.36 34.80
N GLY A 47 8.07 -17.09 33.76
CA GLY A 47 8.29 -17.58 32.40
C GLY A 47 9.61 -17.08 31.81
N GLY A 48 9.95 -15.81 32.05
CA GLY A 48 11.22 -15.21 31.67
C GLY A 48 11.33 -14.81 30.19
N ASP A 49 10.24 -14.90 29.42
CA ASP A 49 10.17 -14.48 28.02
C ASP A 49 8.72 -14.12 27.65
N SER A 50 8.46 -12.83 27.45
CA SER A 50 7.17 -12.28 27.02
C SER A 50 7.33 -10.82 26.61
N TYR A 51 6.45 -10.34 25.71
CA TYR A 51 6.35 -8.92 25.37
C TYR A 51 5.87 -8.05 26.55
N HIS A 52 5.27 -8.64 27.58
CA HIS A 52 4.95 -7.96 28.84
C HIS A 52 6.17 -7.72 29.75
N LEU A 53 7.33 -8.28 29.40
CA LEU A 53 8.58 -8.11 30.15
C LEU A 53 9.52 -7.15 29.43
N GLY A 54 10.19 -6.33 30.23
CA GLY A 54 11.37 -5.55 29.85
C GLY A 54 12.66 -6.38 29.93
N LYS A 55 13.72 -5.84 29.34
CA LYS A 55 15.05 -6.44 29.20
C LYS A 55 15.59 -7.06 30.48
N SER A 56 15.45 -6.38 31.63
CA SER A 56 15.95 -6.87 32.92
C SER A 56 15.27 -8.15 33.42
N GLN A 57 14.08 -8.48 32.91
CA GLN A 57 13.33 -9.69 33.29
C GLN A 57 13.39 -10.80 32.23
N ILE A 58 13.84 -10.47 31.01
CA ILE A 58 14.01 -11.43 29.94
C ILE A 58 15.26 -12.29 30.20
N ARG A 59 15.09 -13.60 30.14
CA ARG A 59 16.15 -14.59 30.34
C ARG A 59 16.00 -15.74 29.35
N ALA A 60 17.12 -16.16 28.76
CA ALA A 60 17.13 -17.40 28.00
C ALA A 60 16.88 -18.58 28.96
N ARG A 61 15.85 -19.39 28.68
CA ARG A 61 15.48 -20.50 29.57
C ARG A 61 15.86 -21.84 28.93
N GLY A 62 16.90 -22.48 29.46
CA GLY A 62 17.29 -23.84 29.08
C GLY A 62 17.65 -24.00 27.60
N GLY A 63 18.37 -23.04 27.02
CA GLY A 63 18.80 -23.08 25.62
C GLY A 63 17.71 -22.75 24.59
N ARG A 64 16.53 -22.29 25.03
CA ARG A 64 15.48 -21.79 24.13
C ARG A 64 15.73 -20.34 23.73
N ASP A 65 15.48 -20.05 22.45
CA ASP A 65 15.39 -18.69 21.93
C ASP A 65 14.37 -17.88 22.71
N ARG A 66 14.68 -16.62 22.98
CA ARG A 66 13.77 -15.68 23.64
C ARG A 66 12.88 -15.12 22.54
N TYR A 67 11.72 -15.71 22.33
CA TYR A 67 10.93 -15.43 21.14
C TYR A 67 10.55 -13.95 21.02
N SER A 68 10.31 -13.30 22.16
CA SER A 68 9.97 -11.88 22.20
C SER A 68 11.14 -10.95 21.84
N VAL A 69 12.32 -11.50 21.58
CA VAL A 69 13.56 -10.76 21.23
C VAL A 69 14.20 -11.31 19.96
N ASP A 70 14.30 -12.62 19.83
CA ASP A 70 15.20 -13.27 18.89
C ASP A 70 14.55 -13.57 17.52
N GLU A 71 13.22 -13.57 17.43
CA GLU A 71 12.48 -13.86 16.18
C GLU A 71 12.46 -12.70 15.17
N SER A 72 12.75 -11.46 15.59
CA SER A 72 12.74 -10.26 14.75
C SER A 72 13.94 -9.35 15.01
N PRO A 73 14.60 -8.80 13.96
CA PRO A 73 15.57 -7.72 14.14
C PRO A 73 15.01 -6.52 14.90
N ARG A 74 13.74 -6.16 14.65
CA ARG A 74 13.04 -5.06 15.32
C ARG A 74 12.93 -5.28 16.84
N ASP A 75 12.64 -6.53 17.23
CA ASP A 75 12.53 -6.92 18.63
C ASP A 75 13.89 -6.92 19.33
N ARG A 76 14.93 -7.38 18.63
CA ARG A 76 16.30 -7.39 19.14
C ARG A 76 16.86 -5.97 19.29
N SER A 77 16.68 -5.12 18.29
CA SER A 77 17.21 -3.75 18.28
C SER A 77 16.46 -2.82 19.23
N GLY A 78 15.15 -3.03 19.39
CA GLY A 78 14.29 -2.24 20.27
C GLY A 78 14.26 -2.71 21.73
N LEU A 79 15.12 -3.65 22.13
CA LEU A 79 15.05 -4.24 23.46
C LEU A 79 15.49 -3.24 24.55
N ASP A 80 14.52 -2.80 25.34
CA ASP A 80 14.68 -1.95 26.52
C ASP A 80 13.93 -2.51 27.74
N ASP A 81 13.90 -1.77 28.85
CA ASP A 81 13.20 -2.16 30.08
C ASP A 81 11.67 -1.93 30.05
N HIS A 82 11.10 -1.66 28.87
CA HIS A 82 9.65 -1.50 28.74
C HIS A 82 8.95 -2.74 28.21
N ALA A 83 7.71 -2.93 28.65
CA ALA A 83 6.76 -3.83 28.00
C ALA A 83 6.40 -3.30 26.61
N SER A 84 6.16 -4.22 25.68
CA SER A 84 5.70 -3.98 24.30
C SER A 84 4.45 -4.81 23.99
N ALA A 85 3.63 -5.05 25.02
CA ALA A 85 2.34 -5.71 24.89
C ALA A 85 1.24 -4.94 25.64
N MET A 86 0.00 -5.17 25.22
CA MET A 86 -1.20 -4.72 25.89
C MET A 86 -2.26 -5.82 25.84
N ASP A 87 -2.83 -6.15 26.98
CA ASP A 87 -4.01 -7.00 27.08
C ASP A 87 -5.27 -6.14 27.11
N ILE A 88 -6.33 -6.64 26.48
CA ILE A 88 -7.67 -6.08 26.56
C ILE A 88 -8.59 -7.18 27.04
N GLY A 89 -9.08 -7.01 28.28
CA GLY A 89 -10.08 -7.85 28.92
C GLY A 89 -11.41 -7.92 28.19
N PHE A 90 -12.27 -8.78 28.71
CA PHE A 90 -13.63 -8.86 28.21
C PHE A 90 -14.39 -7.57 28.52
N PHE A 91 -15.23 -7.15 27.61
CA PHE A 91 -16.19 -6.06 27.80
C PHE A 91 -17.42 -6.36 26.96
N ARG A 92 -18.57 -5.80 27.32
CA ARG A 92 -19.79 -5.84 26.50
C ARG A 92 -20.65 -4.63 26.82
N LEU A 93 -20.74 -3.69 25.88
CA LEU A 93 -21.48 -2.44 26.09
C LEU A 93 -22.35 -2.05 24.90
N LYS A 94 -23.35 -1.22 25.21
CA LYS A 94 -24.22 -0.60 24.21
C LYS A 94 -23.67 0.78 23.83
N THR A 95 -23.53 1.00 22.54
CA THR A 95 -23.10 2.26 21.93
C THR A 95 -24.20 2.78 20.98
N PRO A 96 -24.07 4.00 20.44
CA PRO A 96 -25.00 4.50 19.43
C PRO A 96 -25.09 3.62 18.17
N ARG A 97 -24.01 2.89 17.83
CA ARG A 97 -23.95 2.01 16.65
C ARG A 97 -24.55 0.62 16.90
N GLY A 98 -24.62 0.16 18.15
CA GLY A 98 -25.07 -1.19 18.48
C GLY A 98 -24.50 -1.69 19.81
N THR A 99 -24.58 -2.99 20.05
CA THR A 99 -23.88 -3.64 21.16
C THR A 99 -22.59 -4.26 20.64
N PHE A 100 -21.49 -4.01 21.33
CA PHE A 100 -20.17 -4.52 20.96
C PHE A 100 -19.51 -5.18 22.17
N ASP A 101 -18.77 -6.24 21.91
CA ASP A 101 -17.93 -6.92 22.89
C ASP A 101 -16.48 -7.13 22.41
N LEU A 102 -15.68 -7.80 23.23
CA LEU A 102 -14.29 -8.15 22.91
C LEU A 102 -14.17 -8.95 21.60
N TYR A 103 -15.13 -9.82 21.30
CA TYR A 103 -15.09 -10.65 20.11
C TYR A 103 -15.39 -9.83 18.85
N ASP A 104 -16.26 -8.82 18.95
CA ASP A 104 -16.44 -7.83 17.88
C ASP A 104 -15.18 -7.02 17.63
N PHE A 105 -14.45 -6.62 18.69
CA PHE A 105 -13.15 -5.96 18.55
C PHE A 105 -12.16 -6.85 17.77
N ASN A 106 -12.11 -8.13 18.09
CA ASN A 106 -11.26 -9.10 17.40
C ASN A 106 -11.67 -9.28 15.93
N ALA A 107 -12.97 -9.41 15.67
CA ALA A 107 -13.52 -9.52 14.31
C ALA A 107 -13.21 -8.28 13.47
N TRP A 108 -13.12 -7.10 14.08
CA TRP A 108 -12.71 -5.85 13.44
C TRP A 108 -11.19 -5.74 13.22
N LEU A 109 -10.37 -6.07 14.22
CA LEU A 109 -8.92 -5.87 14.19
C LEU A 109 -8.21 -6.84 13.22
N ILE A 110 -8.58 -8.11 13.25
CA ILE A 110 -7.84 -9.17 12.53
C ILE A 110 -7.84 -8.97 11.00
N PRO A 111 -8.95 -8.57 10.34
CA PRO A 111 -8.93 -8.19 8.94
C PRO A 111 -7.95 -7.05 8.63
N LEU A 112 -7.85 -6.02 9.49
CA LEU A 112 -6.90 -4.91 9.30
C LEU A 112 -5.46 -5.41 9.35
N CYS A 113 -5.15 -6.28 10.31
CA CYS A 113 -3.83 -6.89 10.44
C CYS A 113 -3.47 -7.71 9.19
N LYS A 114 -4.41 -8.53 8.68
CA LYS A 114 -4.22 -9.33 7.46
C LYS A 114 -4.05 -8.49 6.20
N ALA A 115 -4.76 -7.36 6.10
CA ALA A 115 -4.66 -6.42 5.00
C ALA A 115 -3.39 -5.55 5.05
N GLY A 116 -2.61 -5.62 6.14
CA GLY A 116 -1.43 -4.78 6.32
C GLY A 116 -1.78 -3.30 6.51
N ASP A 117 -2.94 -3.02 7.13
CA ASP A 117 -3.40 -1.65 7.40
C ASP A 117 -2.27 -0.85 8.10
N PRO A 118 -2.02 0.41 7.70
CA PRO A 118 -0.96 1.23 8.28
C PRO A 118 -0.98 1.27 9.80
N ASP A 119 -2.16 1.23 10.44
CA ASP A 119 -2.29 1.32 11.90
C ASP A 119 -1.87 0.03 12.61
N THR A 120 -1.69 -1.07 11.87
CA THR A 120 -1.29 -2.38 12.41
C THR A 120 0.18 -2.73 12.14
N ARG A 121 0.94 -1.83 11.50
CA ARG A 121 2.32 -2.11 11.04
C ARG A 121 3.30 -2.48 12.15
N ASP A 122 3.05 -1.97 13.35
CA ASP A 122 3.90 -2.24 14.52
C ASP A 122 3.43 -3.44 15.33
N LEU A 123 2.23 -3.97 15.07
CA LEU A 123 1.79 -5.21 15.68
C LEU A 123 2.63 -6.38 15.15
N ARG A 124 3.30 -7.06 16.09
CA ARG A 124 4.02 -8.31 15.90
C ARG A 124 3.05 -9.47 15.90
N GLU A 125 2.16 -9.52 16.88
CA GLU A 125 1.17 -10.57 17.02
C GLU A 125 -0.08 -10.13 17.77
N VAL A 126 -1.16 -10.86 17.50
CA VAL A 126 -2.43 -10.76 18.22
C VAL A 126 -2.85 -12.18 18.58
N ILE A 127 -2.97 -12.47 19.88
CA ILE A 127 -3.55 -13.72 20.37
C ILE A 127 -4.94 -13.39 20.87
N TYR A 128 -5.95 -14.07 20.33
CA TYR A 128 -7.34 -13.68 20.50
C TYR A 128 -8.27 -14.88 20.45
N SER A 129 -9.49 -14.66 20.92
CA SER A 129 -10.60 -15.55 20.67
C SER A 129 -11.63 -14.89 19.74
N PRO A 130 -12.08 -15.57 18.67
CA PRO A 130 -13.15 -15.05 17.82
C PRO A 130 -14.55 -15.29 18.40
N ASP A 131 -14.68 -16.18 19.39
CA ASP A 131 -15.97 -16.73 19.85
C ASP A 131 -16.02 -17.09 21.34
N GLY A 132 -14.98 -16.77 22.10
CA GLY A 132 -14.82 -17.15 23.51
C GLY A 132 -14.51 -18.62 23.76
N ARG A 133 -14.34 -19.43 22.71
CA ARG A 133 -14.13 -20.89 22.81
C ARG A 133 -12.82 -21.33 22.20
N THR A 134 -12.45 -20.73 21.08
CA THR A 134 -11.25 -21.06 20.33
C THR A 134 -10.21 -19.96 20.53
N VAL A 135 -8.94 -20.34 20.62
CA VAL A 135 -7.83 -19.38 20.66
C VAL A 135 -7.11 -19.43 19.32
N ARG A 136 -6.78 -18.26 18.79
CA ARG A 136 -6.08 -18.09 17.52
C ARG A 136 -4.95 -17.09 17.71
N ARG A 137 -3.95 -17.20 16.84
CA ARG A 137 -2.89 -16.20 16.72
C ARG A 137 -2.87 -15.64 15.31
N TRP A 138 -2.85 -14.32 15.20
CA TRP A 138 -2.33 -13.65 14.02
C TRP A 138 -0.87 -13.27 14.32
N ASP A 139 0.04 -13.62 13.41
CA ASP A 139 1.48 -13.45 13.55
C ASP A 139 1.99 -12.79 12.26
N ARG A 140 2.59 -11.59 12.38
CA ARG A 140 3.16 -10.85 11.24
C ARG A 140 4.35 -11.57 10.58
N LEU A 141 5.12 -12.33 11.33
CA LEU A 141 6.28 -13.10 10.86
C LEU A 141 5.89 -14.51 10.39
N GLY A 142 4.67 -14.97 10.66
CA GLY A 142 4.20 -16.31 10.31
C GLY A 142 4.94 -17.44 11.04
N ARG A 143 5.52 -17.18 12.22
CA ARG A 143 6.33 -18.15 12.98
C ARG A 143 5.51 -18.97 13.98
N ARG A 144 4.39 -18.43 14.45
CA ARG A 144 3.56 -18.99 15.53
C ARG A 144 2.10 -19.06 15.09
N THR A 145 1.38 -20.07 15.61
CA THR A 145 0.04 -20.43 15.09
C THR A 145 -1.08 -20.39 16.13
N THR A 146 -0.78 -20.40 17.45
CA THR A 146 -1.80 -20.38 18.51
C THR A 146 -1.31 -19.73 19.80
N GLY A 147 -2.20 -19.49 20.76
CA GLY A 147 -1.92 -19.17 22.17
C GLY A 147 -2.42 -20.26 23.11
N ASP A 148 -2.41 -19.97 24.41
CA ASP A 148 -3.02 -20.80 25.45
C ASP A 148 -4.47 -20.37 25.77
N ASP A 149 -5.17 -21.17 26.57
CA ASP A 149 -6.59 -21.00 26.88
C ASP A 149 -6.94 -19.74 27.69
N SER A 150 -5.96 -19.05 28.29
CA SER A 150 -6.23 -17.80 29.01
C SER A 150 -6.76 -16.70 28.08
N HIS A 151 -6.42 -16.77 26.78
CA HIS A 151 -6.81 -15.81 25.75
C HIS A 151 -8.25 -16.00 25.25
N ARG A 152 -9.06 -16.84 25.92
CA ARG A 152 -10.51 -16.96 25.65
C ARG A 152 -11.29 -15.75 26.16
N THR A 153 -10.76 -15.08 27.18
CA THR A 153 -11.42 -13.98 27.88
C THR A 153 -10.69 -12.64 27.75
N HIS A 154 -9.55 -12.60 27.06
CA HIS A 154 -8.83 -11.37 26.76
C HIS A 154 -8.12 -11.48 25.40
N THR A 155 -7.84 -10.33 24.79
CA THR A 155 -7.00 -10.23 23.60
C THR A 155 -5.64 -9.70 23.98
N HIS A 156 -4.60 -10.43 23.61
CA HIS A 156 -3.21 -10.05 23.80
C HIS A 156 -2.66 -9.42 22.52
N LEU A 157 -2.21 -8.17 22.61
CA LEU A 157 -1.61 -7.41 21.51
C LEU A 157 -0.13 -7.21 21.80
N SER A 158 0.75 -7.72 20.95
CA SER A 158 2.18 -7.43 21.01
C SER A 158 2.60 -6.53 19.87
N GLU A 159 3.28 -5.44 20.19
CA GLU A 159 4.03 -4.64 19.22
C GLU A 159 5.48 -5.12 19.14
N HIS A 160 6.12 -4.86 18.00
CA HIS A 160 7.56 -4.98 17.93
C HIS A 160 8.23 -4.08 18.98
N ARG A 161 9.32 -4.53 19.60
CA ARG A 161 9.92 -3.80 20.73
C ARG A 161 10.48 -2.42 20.36
N ASP A 162 10.83 -2.21 19.09
CA ASP A 162 11.26 -0.89 18.59
C ASP A 162 10.10 0.10 18.39
N ALA A 163 8.85 -0.36 18.49
CA ALA A 163 7.68 0.52 18.44
C ALA A 163 7.53 1.30 19.74
N ASP A 164 7.06 2.54 19.66
CA ASP A 164 6.87 3.42 20.81
C ASP A 164 5.44 3.37 21.40
N GLY A 165 4.54 2.58 20.82
CA GLY A 165 3.11 2.51 21.18
C GLY A 165 2.18 3.50 20.48
N HIS A 166 2.67 4.38 19.58
CA HIS A 166 1.79 5.38 18.96
C HIS A 166 0.67 4.76 18.12
N ARG A 167 0.92 3.59 17.50
CA ARG A 167 -0.08 2.88 16.72
C ARG A 167 -1.14 2.23 17.60
N MET A 168 -0.76 1.73 18.78
CA MET A 168 -1.73 1.26 19.78
C MET A 168 -2.75 2.35 20.14
N VAL A 169 -2.29 3.60 20.35
CA VAL A 169 -3.20 4.74 20.59
C VAL A 169 -4.13 4.95 19.39
N ARG A 170 -3.59 4.95 18.16
CA ARG A 170 -4.40 5.14 16.95
C ARG A 170 -5.41 4.02 16.74
N LEU A 171 -5.06 2.76 17.02
CA LEU A 171 -5.96 1.62 16.95
C LEU A 171 -7.09 1.73 17.99
N ALA A 172 -6.77 2.07 19.24
CA ALA A 172 -7.76 2.30 20.28
C ALA A 172 -8.72 3.44 19.89
N THR A 173 -8.21 4.58 19.44
CA THR A 173 -9.03 5.70 18.93
C THR A 173 -9.92 5.26 17.77
N ARG A 174 -9.37 4.55 16.78
CA ARG A 174 -10.10 4.11 15.59
C ARG A 174 -11.19 3.10 15.93
N TRP A 175 -10.94 2.20 16.89
CA TRP A 175 -11.96 1.28 17.41
C TRP A 175 -13.09 2.05 18.09
N LEU A 176 -12.77 2.94 19.03
CA LEU A 176 -13.78 3.71 19.77
C LEU A 176 -14.62 4.60 18.83
N ARG A 177 -14.03 5.13 17.76
CA ARG A 177 -14.77 5.80 16.67
C ARG A 177 -15.64 4.83 15.89
N HIS A 178 -15.09 3.67 15.52
CA HIS A 178 -15.86 2.63 14.82
C HIS A 178 -17.13 2.27 15.59
N ILE A 179 -17.05 2.13 16.91
CA ILE A 179 -18.23 1.83 17.74
C ILE A 179 -18.98 3.09 18.23
N GLN A 180 -18.65 4.29 17.76
CA GLN A 180 -19.30 5.56 18.08
C GLN A 180 -19.28 5.95 19.57
N LEU A 181 -18.21 5.62 20.30
CA LEU A 181 -17.94 6.13 21.66
C LEU A 181 -17.06 7.37 21.66
N LEU A 182 -16.29 7.57 20.58
CA LEU A 182 -15.68 8.85 20.26
C LEU A 182 -16.45 9.48 19.10
N PRO A 183 -16.60 10.82 19.11
CA PRO A 183 -17.04 11.51 17.91
C PRO A 183 -16.07 11.16 16.77
N GLU A 184 -16.59 11.02 15.55
CA GLU A 184 -15.72 11.18 14.40
C GLU A 184 -15.06 12.56 14.56
N GLU A 185 -13.72 12.62 14.53
CA GLU A 185 -13.06 13.91 14.31
C GLU A 185 -13.74 14.54 13.10
N ASP A 186 -13.92 15.87 13.12
CA ASP A 186 -14.40 16.67 11.99
C ASP A 186 -13.55 16.34 10.76
N THR A 187 -13.89 15.22 10.12
CA THR A 187 -13.43 14.87 8.80
C THR A 187 -14.18 15.88 7.98
N MET A 188 -13.42 16.87 7.54
CA MET A 188 -13.84 17.89 6.61
C MET A 188 -14.88 17.28 5.68
N THR A 189 -16.11 17.73 5.82
CA THR A 189 -17.23 17.20 5.05
C THR A 189 -16.88 17.35 3.58
N LYS A 190 -17.49 16.54 2.71
CA LYS A 190 -17.32 16.72 1.26
C LYS A 190 -17.56 18.18 0.84
N ALA A 191 -18.51 18.87 1.48
CA ALA A 191 -18.80 20.27 1.21
C ALA A 191 -17.64 21.19 1.62
N GLU A 192 -17.07 21.00 2.81
CA GLU A 192 -15.91 21.77 3.28
C GLU A 192 -14.65 21.47 2.45
N PHE A 193 -14.45 20.22 2.03
CA PHE A 193 -13.35 19.85 1.12
C PHE A 193 -13.52 20.50 -0.24
N LEU A 194 -14.73 20.46 -0.81
CA LEU A 194 -15.02 21.16 -2.05
C LEU A 194 -14.89 22.69 -1.90
N ALA A 195 -15.20 23.25 -0.73
CA ALA A 195 -14.98 24.66 -0.44
C ALA A 195 -13.49 25.01 -0.37
N MET A 196 -12.67 24.18 0.28
CA MET A 196 -11.21 24.32 0.27
C MET A 196 -10.63 24.20 -1.13
N LEU A 197 -11.16 23.32 -1.98
CA LEU A 197 -10.76 23.24 -3.39
C LEU A 197 -11.17 24.47 -4.24
N LYS A 198 -11.95 25.42 -3.72
CA LYS A 198 -12.14 26.71 -4.40
C LYS A 198 -10.94 27.62 -4.24
N ASP A 199 -10.18 27.44 -3.16
CA ASP A 199 -8.93 28.16 -2.93
C ASP A 199 -7.86 27.71 -3.95
N LYS A 200 -7.22 28.70 -4.58
CA LYS A 200 -6.24 28.46 -5.64
C LYS A 200 -4.96 27.80 -5.11
N ASP A 201 -4.55 28.11 -3.89
CA ASP A 201 -3.30 27.67 -3.30
C ASP A 201 -3.46 26.24 -2.79
N VAL A 202 -4.64 25.91 -2.23
CA VAL A 202 -5.01 24.52 -1.90
C VAL A 202 -5.03 23.65 -3.16
N ARG A 203 -5.64 24.12 -4.26
CA ARG A 203 -5.61 23.38 -5.53
C ARG A 203 -4.20 23.21 -6.07
N ALA A 204 -3.38 24.25 -6.02
CA ALA A 204 -2.00 24.19 -6.50
C ALA A 204 -1.17 23.20 -5.68
N ALA A 205 -1.33 23.21 -4.36
CA ALA A 205 -0.67 22.27 -3.45
C ALA A 205 -1.13 20.82 -3.71
N LEU A 206 -2.43 20.58 -3.85
CA LEU A 206 -2.97 19.25 -4.15
C LEU A 206 -2.51 18.75 -5.53
N ALA A 207 -2.56 19.60 -6.55
CA ALA A 207 -2.06 19.26 -7.89
C ALA A 207 -0.56 18.94 -7.86
N GLY A 208 0.24 19.71 -7.12
CA GLY A 208 1.66 19.45 -6.91
C GLY A 208 1.90 18.10 -6.21
N ALA A 209 1.15 17.81 -5.15
CA ALA A 209 1.22 16.53 -4.45
C ALA A 209 0.85 15.36 -5.38
N MET A 210 -0.24 15.47 -6.14
CA MET A 210 -0.66 14.45 -7.10
C MET A 210 0.35 14.23 -8.24
N LEU A 211 1.02 15.30 -8.69
CA LEU A 211 2.07 15.21 -9.70
C LEU A 211 3.29 14.44 -9.22
N GLN A 212 3.60 14.50 -7.91
CA GLN A 212 4.78 13.89 -7.31
C GLN A 212 4.51 12.56 -6.62
N THR A 213 3.24 12.18 -6.43
CA THR A 213 2.89 10.92 -5.77
C THR A 213 3.07 9.76 -6.75
N ASP A 214 4.07 8.92 -6.50
CA ASP A 214 4.22 7.63 -7.16
C ASP A 214 3.09 6.67 -6.74
N GLY A 215 2.77 5.68 -7.58
CA GLY A 215 1.73 4.70 -7.24
C GLY A 215 0.34 4.98 -7.83
N LEU A 216 0.14 6.10 -8.52
CA LEU A 216 -1.19 6.50 -8.98
C LEU A 216 -1.59 5.89 -10.34
N ILE A 217 -0.63 5.69 -11.23
CA ILE A 217 -0.87 5.23 -12.61
C ILE A 217 -0.08 3.96 -12.84
N PRO A 218 -0.68 2.84 -13.30
CA PRO A 218 0.09 1.64 -13.65
C PRO A 218 1.18 1.96 -14.68
N ALA A 219 2.41 1.57 -14.39
CA ALA A 219 3.52 1.75 -15.32
C ALA A 219 3.47 0.66 -16.42
N PRO A 220 3.85 0.98 -17.67
CA PRO A 220 3.98 -0.02 -18.72
C PRO A 220 4.98 -1.12 -18.34
N PRO A 221 4.79 -2.36 -18.81
CA PRO A 221 5.70 -3.47 -18.54
C PRO A 221 7.15 -3.16 -18.90
N GLY A 222 8.08 -3.60 -18.05
CA GLY A 222 9.53 -3.45 -18.28
C GLY A 222 10.12 -2.13 -17.79
N ASN A 223 9.32 -1.20 -17.26
CA ASN A 223 9.84 0.01 -16.64
C ASN A 223 10.61 -0.28 -15.35
N LYS A 224 11.62 0.54 -15.08
CA LYS A 224 12.48 0.43 -13.90
C LYS A 224 12.65 1.77 -13.20
N ASN A 225 12.77 1.73 -11.89
CA ASN A 225 13.18 2.87 -11.07
C ASN A 225 14.67 3.19 -11.30
N PRO A 226 15.17 4.36 -10.86
CA PRO A 226 16.60 4.70 -10.97
C PRO A 226 17.55 3.69 -10.32
N ASP A 227 17.08 2.96 -9.31
CA ASP A 227 17.82 1.88 -8.63
C ASP A 227 17.77 0.53 -9.37
N GLY A 228 17.11 0.47 -10.53
CA GLY A 228 16.99 -0.73 -11.36
C GLY A 228 15.87 -1.69 -10.95
N THR A 229 15.13 -1.41 -9.87
CA THR A 229 13.96 -2.21 -9.46
C THR A 229 12.80 -2.04 -10.43
N ALA A 230 11.92 -3.04 -10.51
CA ALA A 230 10.74 -2.96 -11.38
C ALA A 230 9.83 -1.81 -10.93
N ASN A 231 9.56 -0.86 -11.82
CA ASN A 231 8.59 0.20 -11.59
C ASN A 231 7.23 -0.30 -12.07
N THR A 232 6.33 -0.55 -11.12
CA THR A 232 4.96 -1.00 -11.41
C THR A 232 3.96 0.14 -11.51
N HIS A 233 4.32 1.34 -11.03
CA HIS A 233 3.43 2.50 -10.99
C HIS A 233 4.18 3.82 -11.13
N TRP A 234 3.69 4.68 -12.01
CA TRP A 234 4.19 6.02 -12.25
C TRP A 234 3.45 7.08 -11.43
N SER A 235 4.18 8.17 -11.15
CA SER A 235 3.56 9.46 -10.87
C SER A 235 2.90 10.05 -12.11
N LEU A 236 2.00 11.01 -11.91
CA LEU A 236 1.40 11.75 -13.03
C LEU A 236 2.45 12.53 -13.83
N ALA A 237 3.52 13.03 -13.18
CA ALA A 237 4.63 13.67 -13.88
C ALA A 237 5.37 12.69 -14.81
N SER A 238 5.67 11.48 -14.35
CA SER A 238 6.32 10.44 -15.17
C SER A 238 5.45 10.04 -16.37
N TYR A 239 4.14 9.88 -16.17
CA TYR A 239 3.20 9.61 -17.25
C TYR A 239 3.13 10.74 -18.29
N ALA A 240 3.07 12.00 -17.83
CA ALA A 240 3.04 13.16 -18.71
C ALA A 240 4.33 13.27 -19.53
N GLN A 241 5.50 13.06 -18.90
CA GLN A 241 6.79 13.08 -19.58
C GLN A 241 6.90 11.96 -20.64
N TRP A 242 6.42 10.76 -20.32
CA TRP A 242 6.38 9.64 -21.27
C TRP A 242 5.49 9.95 -22.48
N THR A 243 4.28 10.47 -22.24
CA THR A 243 3.32 10.84 -23.29
C THR A 243 3.89 11.92 -24.21
N TYR A 244 4.50 12.96 -23.62
CA TYR A 244 5.14 14.04 -24.36
C TYR A 244 6.27 13.52 -25.27
N ARG A 245 7.08 12.57 -24.78
CA ARG A 245 8.14 11.95 -25.59
C ARG A 245 7.56 11.20 -26.80
N HIS A 246 6.50 10.42 -26.60
CA HIS A 246 5.86 9.68 -27.69
C HIS A 246 5.25 10.61 -28.75
N LEU A 247 4.73 11.78 -28.34
CA LEU A 247 4.25 12.79 -29.28
C LEU A 247 5.39 13.38 -30.12
N ILE A 248 6.57 13.63 -29.53
CA ILE A 248 7.75 14.08 -30.27
C ILE A 248 8.22 13.00 -31.25
N ASP A 249 8.25 11.73 -30.82
CA ASP A 249 8.66 10.61 -31.67
C ASP A 249 7.69 10.45 -32.85
N ALA A 250 6.37 10.51 -32.59
CA ALA A 250 5.35 10.46 -33.62
C ALA A 250 5.47 11.63 -34.61
N ARG A 251 5.70 12.86 -34.12
CA ARG A 251 5.94 14.03 -34.98
C ARG A 251 7.17 13.83 -35.87
N THR A 252 8.23 13.24 -35.32
CA THR A 252 9.46 12.96 -36.07
C THR A 252 9.19 11.94 -37.16
N ALA A 253 8.49 10.84 -36.84
CA ALA A 253 8.09 9.82 -37.80
C ALA A 253 7.19 10.39 -38.92
N ILE A 254 6.23 11.26 -38.57
CA ILE A 254 5.38 11.95 -39.55
C ILE A 254 6.23 12.83 -40.47
N THR A 255 7.18 13.61 -39.93
CA THR A 255 8.09 14.42 -40.74
C THR A 255 8.90 13.54 -41.69
N THR A 256 9.45 12.42 -41.21
CA THR A 256 10.18 11.47 -42.05
C THR A 256 9.31 10.88 -43.16
N LEU A 257 8.07 10.50 -42.86
CA LEU A 257 7.12 10.00 -43.86
C LEU A 257 6.70 11.09 -44.85
N ALA A 258 6.52 12.33 -44.39
CA ALA A 258 6.21 13.47 -45.25
C ALA A 258 7.36 13.82 -46.20
N THR A 259 8.60 13.50 -45.84
CA THR A 259 9.78 13.65 -46.71
C THR A 259 10.06 12.44 -47.58
N ARG A 260 9.34 11.33 -47.40
CA ARG A 260 9.47 10.17 -48.27
C ARG A 260 8.65 10.40 -49.52
N ASP A 261 9.32 10.30 -50.66
CA ASP A 261 8.65 10.14 -51.93
C ASP A 261 7.84 8.83 -51.89
N GLN A 262 6.52 8.93 -52.09
CA GLN A 262 5.63 7.77 -51.99
C GLN A 262 5.67 6.91 -53.26
N VAL A 263 6.28 7.43 -54.34
CA VAL A 263 6.42 6.72 -55.61
C VAL A 263 7.90 6.58 -55.92
N ASP A 264 8.42 5.35 -55.86
CA ASP A 264 9.71 5.03 -56.45
C ASP A 264 9.50 4.98 -57.98
N GLU A 265 9.62 6.12 -58.65
CA GLU A 265 9.26 6.23 -60.06
C GLU A 265 10.21 5.44 -60.95
N VAL A 266 11.45 5.20 -60.50
CA VAL A 266 12.43 4.38 -61.21
C VAL A 266 12.03 2.90 -61.14
N ALA A 267 11.64 2.41 -59.96
CA ALA A 267 11.15 1.04 -59.81
C ALA A 267 9.82 0.83 -60.56
N LEU A 268 8.89 1.80 -60.48
CA LEU A 268 7.62 1.75 -61.19
C LEU A 268 7.82 1.78 -62.71
N ALA A 269 8.70 2.65 -63.22
CA ALA A 269 9.04 2.70 -64.63
C ALA A 269 9.74 1.41 -65.10
N GLY A 270 10.60 0.81 -64.28
CA GLY A 270 11.24 -0.48 -64.58
C GLY A 270 10.23 -1.62 -64.70
N ALA A 271 9.15 -1.61 -63.91
CA ALA A 271 8.07 -2.58 -64.00
C ALA A 271 7.14 -2.33 -65.20
N LEU A 272 6.86 -1.06 -65.54
CA LEU A 272 5.95 -0.68 -66.63
C LEU A 272 6.59 -0.75 -68.01
N ALA A 273 7.91 -0.49 -68.13
CA ALA A 273 8.59 -0.42 -69.42
C ALA A 273 8.48 -1.72 -70.26
N PRO A 274 8.64 -2.94 -69.70
CA PRO A 274 8.45 -4.17 -70.48
C PRO A 274 7.01 -4.38 -70.94
N MET A 275 6.02 -3.98 -70.11
CA MET A 275 4.60 -4.12 -70.43
C MET A 275 4.19 -3.17 -71.56
N LEU A 276 4.70 -1.93 -71.54
CA LEU A 276 4.47 -0.95 -72.59
C LEU A 276 5.21 -1.32 -73.88
N ALA A 277 6.45 -1.80 -73.78
CA ALA A 277 7.21 -2.29 -74.94
C ALA A 277 6.48 -3.45 -75.65
N ALA A 278 5.84 -4.36 -74.90
CA ALA A 278 5.04 -5.44 -75.45
C ALA A 278 3.70 -4.99 -76.07
N ALA A 279 3.21 -3.80 -75.72
CA ALA A 279 1.96 -3.23 -76.22
C ALA A 279 2.15 -2.29 -77.42
N LEU A 280 3.39 -1.92 -77.76
CA LEU A 280 3.69 -1.10 -78.93
C LEU A 280 3.48 -1.90 -80.23
N PRO A 281 2.98 -1.26 -81.31
CA PRO A 281 2.88 -1.89 -82.62
C PRO A 281 4.26 -2.34 -83.11
N GLY A 282 4.33 -3.53 -83.74
CA GLY A 282 5.59 -4.20 -84.10
C GLY A 282 6.43 -3.54 -85.20
N ASP A 283 6.14 -2.29 -85.57
CA ASP A 283 6.89 -1.48 -86.53
C ASP A 283 7.69 -0.33 -85.87
N ARG A 284 7.73 -0.29 -84.53
CA ARG A 284 8.44 0.72 -83.72
C ARG A 284 9.71 0.13 -83.08
N ASP A 285 10.72 -0.14 -83.90
CA ASP A 285 12.06 -0.57 -83.45
C ASP A 285 12.95 0.60 -82.99
N ASP A 286 12.42 1.83 -83.01
CA ASP A 286 13.13 3.07 -82.74
C ASP A 286 13.20 3.45 -81.25
N LEU A 287 12.54 2.70 -80.37
CA LEU A 287 12.50 2.98 -78.93
C LEU A 287 13.07 1.81 -78.11
N THR A 288 14.18 2.06 -77.44
CA THR A 288 14.75 1.07 -76.52
C THR A 288 13.98 1.02 -75.20
N PRO A 289 13.97 -0.12 -74.49
CA PRO A 289 13.37 -0.22 -73.16
C PRO A 289 13.90 0.81 -72.15
N ALA A 290 15.18 1.21 -72.29
CA ALA A 290 15.79 2.23 -71.44
C ALA A 290 15.26 3.64 -71.71
N GLU A 291 15.03 3.99 -72.98
CA GLU A 291 14.42 5.28 -73.37
C GLU A 291 12.95 5.35 -72.93
N LEU A 292 12.21 4.25 -73.06
CA LEU A 292 10.85 4.11 -72.51
C LEU A 292 10.83 4.31 -70.99
N GLN A 293 11.75 3.66 -70.27
CA GLN A 293 11.87 3.81 -68.83
C GLN A 293 12.16 5.26 -68.43
N GLN A 294 13.10 5.94 -69.11
CA GLN A 294 13.41 7.34 -68.84
C GLN A 294 12.24 8.28 -69.15
N ALA A 295 11.51 8.05 -70.24
CA ALA A 295 10.33 8.83 -70.60
C ALA A 295 9.20 8.68 -69.58
N ILE A 296 8.96 7.46 -69.07
CA ILE A 296 7.96 7.20 -68.02
C ILE A 296 8.36 7.90 -66.71
N VAL A 297 9.63 7.84 -66.31
CA VAL A 297 10.13 8.57 -65.12
C VAL A 297 9.92 10.09 -65.28
N GLY A 298 10.23 10.64 -66.46
CA GLY A 298 10.01 12.06 -66.76
C GLY A 298 8.54 12.46 -66.64
N ALA A 299 7.64 11.69 -67.25
CA ALA A 299 6.19 11.94 -67.22
C ALA A 299 5.59 11.81 -65.81
N LEU A 300 6.01 10.80 -65.03
CA LEU A 300 5.57 10.63 -63.65
C LEU A 300 6.00 11.81 -62.76
N ARG A 301 7.23 12.32 -62.95
CA ARG A 301 7.73 13.49 -62.22
C ARG A 301 7.04 14.78 -62.62
N GLU A 302 6.72 14.97 -63.91
CA GLU A 302 5.96 16.13 -64.39
C GLU A 302 4.54 16.13 -63.80
N LEU A 303 3.88 14.98 -63.76
CA LEU A 303 2.58 14.82 -63.12
C LEU A 303 2.64 15.09 -61.60
N ALA A 304 3.69 14.63 -60.92
CA ALA A 304 3.88 14.85 -59.49
C ALA A 304 4.27 16.30 -59.11
N GLY A 305 4.94 17.03 -60.01
CA GLY A 305 5.35 18.43 -59.81
C GLY A 305 4.29 19.49 -60.21
N SER A 306 3.14 19.05 -60.74
CA SER A 306 2.07 19.93 -61.23
C SER A 306 0.98 20.27 -60.18
N SER A 307 1.21 19.94 -58.91
CA SER A 307 0.28 20.17 -57.79
C SER A 307 0.69 21.32 -56.87
#